data_AF-A0A8H7FF44-F1
#
_entry.id   AF-A0A8H7FF44-F1
#
_cell.length_a   1.000
_cell.length_b   1.000
_cell.length_c   1.000
_cell.angle_alpha   90.00
_cell.angle_beta   90.00
_cell.angle_gamma   90.00
#
_symmetry.space_group_name_H-M   'P 1'
#
loop_
_entity.id
_entity.type
_entity.pdbx_description
1 polymer ?
#
loop_
_entity_poly.entity_id
_entity_poly.type
_entity_poly.pdbx_seq_one_letter_code
_entity_poly.pdbx_strand_id
1 'polypeptide(L)'
;MAGLNGYAGFVRRYVNFLGGSPLNRLSWLRPSHTVLNAILASPATRWILFNAGQPLVASGSGSRKPTLAYLTTNDVTQFLGEKPYLGQGKEPGEIAADDVKVLEAGRHRGTPILFLGLQEPETGAASALPSSDFTDPETAVANLKGTPFFSMDVADFAEATVDEVLKASSLAQSGHALSFSEPRAASASMDMFTAGLFAEARSMVDWNQRNKFCPACGSPTYSIWAGWKKSCSTLLPFAEDTGRKPCPTVYVPIPMPSIQILTFFRSESKGLHNFAHPRTDPVVIMLAINQAGDKALLGRNKKFPGKFYSALAGFMEPGESFEDAVAREMWEEAGVKVWDVRYHSGQPWPYPANLMVGFYATADDTQPIRTDLDNELEDAQWFTREQILAILSHPDGTNIAKRDYKVLNEIQDGPAAEKAKQDQEGAAALAHSDPSIAAKEVKVLVEEPGAPSFRVPPVTAIAGVLIRQWAEGTIQANAVLQKGNL
;
A
#
# COMPACT_ATOMS: atom_id res chain seq x y z
N MET A 1 6.76 25.84 -32.32
CA MET A 1 5.46 26.43 -32.73
C MET A 1 4.47 25.30 -33.00
N ALA A 2 3.21 25.55 -32.63
CA ALA A 2 2.02 24.69 -32.71
C ALA A 2 2.06 23.44 -31.80
N GLY A 3 1.19 23.24 -30.80
CA GLY A 3 -0.03 23.93 -30.43
C GLY A 3 -1.16 22.91 -30.28
N LEU A 4 -1.53 22.58 -29.04
CA LEU A 4 -2.88 22.14 -28.67
C LEU A 4 -3.23 22.77 -27.32
N ASN A 5 -3.65 24.04 -27.40
CA ASN A 5 -4.49 24.68 -26.41
C ASN A 5 -5.89 24.08 -26.53
N GLY A 6 -6.55 23.84 -25.39
CA GLY A 6 -8.01 23.79 -25.36
C GLY A 6 -8.66 22.71 -24.50
N TYR A 7 -8.22 22.51 -23.25
CA TYR A 7 -9.14 22.04 -22.20
C TYR A 7 -8.94 22.91 -20.96
N ALA A 8 -10.03 23.56 -20.55
CA ALA A 8 -10.08 24.48 -19.44
C ALA A 8 -9.72 23.80 -18.10
N GLY A 9 -8.81 24.41 -17.34
CA GLY A 9 -9.00 24.66 -15.91
C GLY A 9 -8.97 23.49 -14.91
N PHE A 10 -8.53 22.28 -15.26
CA PHE A 10 -8.14 21.30 -14.23
C PHE A 10 -6.66 21.48 -13.91
N VAL A 11 -6.35 21.88 -12.67
CA VAL A 11 -4.99 21.77 -12.11
C VAL A 11 -4.55 20.32 -12.35
N ARG A 12 -3.55 20.12 -13.22
CA ARG A 12 -3.05 18.79 -13.58
C ARG A 12 -2.40 18.21 -12.31
N ARG A 13 -3.15 17.38 -11.57
CA ARG A 13 -2.65 16.73 -10.35
C ARG A 13 -1.43 15.88 -10.72
N TYR A 14 -0.32 16.04 -10.01
CA TYR A 14 0.82 15.16 -10.19
C TYR A 14 0.45 13.77 -9.69
N VAL A 15 0.62 12.75 -10.54
CA VAL A 15 0.34 11.36 -10.21
C VAL A 15 1.67 10.62 -10.08
N ASN A 16 1.98 10.19 -8.86
CA ASN A 16 3.18 9.39 -8.60
C ASN A 16 3.01 7.95 -9.11
N PHE A 17 4.15 7.30 -9.38
CA PHE A 17 4.23 5.85 -9.52
C PHE A 17 3.56 5.15 -8.32
N LEU A 18 2.90 4.00 -8.50
CA LEU A 18 2.04 3.34 -7.50
C LEU A 18 0.73 4.11 -7.15
N GLY A 19 0.50 5.28 -7.73
CA GLY A 19 -0.70 6.10 -7.53
C GLY A 19 -1.68 6.09 -8.70
N GLY A 20 -2.62 7.03 -8.69
CA GLY A 20 -3.51 7.33 -9.83
C GLY A 20 -4.90 6.69 -9.81
N SER A 21 -5.16 5.73 -8.93
CA SER A 21 -6.43 4.96 -8.86
C SER A 21 -6.88 4.48 -10.26
N PRO A 22 -6.14 3.55 -10.87
CA PRO A 22 -6.36 3.13 -12.26
C PRO A 22 -7.71 2.44 -12.50
N LEU A 23 -8.43 2.07 -11.44
CA LEU A 23 -9.73 1.43 -11.48
C LEU A 23 -10.82 2.37 -10.94
N ASN A 24 -12.02 2.27 -11.52
CA ASN A 24 -13.22 2.61 -10.79
C ASN A 24 -13.43 1.54 -9.70
N ARG A 25 -13.33 1.93 -8.43
CA ARG A 25 -13.32 0.99 -7.29
C ARG A 25 -14.68 0.35 -7.00
N LEU A 26 -15.76 0.92 -7.52
CA LEU A 26 -17.14 0.43 -7.36
C LEU A 26 -17.46 0.00 -5.91
N SER A 27 -17.07 0.83 -4.93
CA SER A 27 -17.03 0.43 -3.52
C SER A 27 -18.39 0.08 -2.93
N TRP A 28 -19.47 0.62 -3.49
CA TRP A 28 -20.85 0.32 -3.09
C TRP A 28 -21.31 -1.08 -3.50
N LEU A 29 -20.60 -1.77 -4.39
CA LEU A 29 -20.91 -3.15 -4.80
C LEU A 29 -20.25 -4.20 -3.90
N ARG A 30 -19.26 -3.81 -3.09
CA ARG A 30 -18.52 -4.72 -2.19
C ARG A 30 -19.43 -5.51 -1.23
N PRO A 31 -20.56 -4.95 -0.74
CA PRO A 31 -21.53 -5.68 0.06
C PRO A 31 -22.50 -6.56 -0.73
N SER A 32 -22.39 -6.73 -2.06
CA SER A 32 -23.35 -7.52 -2.86
C SER A 32 -22.71 -8.81 -3.38
N HIS A 33 -23.03 -9.95 -2.76
CA HIS A 33 -22.48 -11.27 -3.13
C HIS A 33 -22.96 -11.68 -4.50
N THR A 34 -24.22 -11.39 -4.80
CA THR A 34 -24.86 -11.81 -6.04
C THR A 34 -24.22 -11.10 -7.22
N VAL A 35 -24.01 -9.77 -7.12
CA VAL A 35 -23.30 -9.00 -8.15
C VAL A 35 -21.85 -9.45 -8.25
N LEU A 36 -21.13 -9.60 -7.14
CA LEU A 36 -19.72 -10.00 -7.17
C LEU A 36 -19.51 -11.41 -7.75
N ASN A 37 -20.36 -12.39 -7.42
CA ASN A 37 -20.30 -13.73 -8.03
C ASN A 37 -20.58 -13.67 -9.54
N ALA A 38 -21.49 -12.79 -9.97
CA ALA A 38 -21.77 -12.59 -11.38
C ALA A 38 -20.57 -11.93 -12.12
N ILE A 39 -19.90 -10.94 -11.49
CA ILE A 39 -18.65 -10.37 -11.99
C ILE A 39 -17.57 -11.45 -12.09
N LEU A 40 -17.42 -12.29 -11.06
CA LEU A 40 -16.45 -13.39 -11.05
C LEU A 40 -16.66 -14.37 -12.21
N ALA A 41 -17.91 -14.61 -12.60
CA ALA A 41 -18.24 -15.46 -13.76
C ALA A 41 -17.91 -14.82 -15.12
N SER A 42 -17.64 -13.51 -15.18
CA SER A 42 -17.28 -12.83 -16.42
C SER A 42 -15.92 -13.32 -16.96
N PRO A 43 -15.81 -13.67 -18.26
CA PRO A 43 -14.53 -14.03 -18.87
C PRO A 43 -13.56 -12.85 -18.97
N ALA A 44 -14.04 -11.61 -18.79
CA ALA A 44 -13.21 -10.42 -18.74
C ALA A 44 -12.47 -10.26 -17.40
N THR A 45 -12.89 -10.98 -16.35
CA THR A 45 -12.28 -10.86 -15.02
C THR A 45 -10.82 -11.30 -15.02
N ARG A 46 -9.97 -10.52 -14.36
CA ARG A 46 -8.54 -10.77 -14.20
C ARG A 46 -8.14 -10.85 -12.74
N TRP A 47 -7.23 -11.76 -12.44
CA TRP A 47 -6.74 -12.06 -11.11
C TRP A 47 -5.26 -11.75 -10.98
N ILE A 48 -4.91 -11.09 -9.88
CA ILE A 48 -3.53 -10.88 -9.45
C ILE A 48 -3.30 -11.81 -8.26
N LEU A 49 -2.37 -12.74 -8.40
CA LEU A 49 -2.03 -13.66 -7.31
C LEU A 49 -0.82 -13.15 -6.54
N PHE A 50 -0.86 -13.39 -5.24
CA PHE A 50 0.26 -13.19 -4.33
C PHE A 50 0.59 -14.51 -3.62
N ASN A 51 1.83 -14.68 -3.19
CA ASN A 51 2.21 -15.71 -2.24
C ASN A 51 3.03 -15.04 -1.13
N ALA A 52 2.43 -14.92 0.05
CA ALA A 52 3.00 -14.22 1.21
C ALA A 52 3.42 -12.78 0.85
N GLY A 53 2.55 -12.07 0.14
CA GLY A 53 2.79 -10.69 -0.31
C GLY A 53 3.70 -10.56 -1.53
N GLN A 54 4.27 -11.65 -2.06
CA GLN A 54 5.05 -11.64 -3.30
C GLN A 54 4.14 -11.74 -4.52
N PRO A 55 4.13 -10.78 -5.46
CA PRO A 55 3.28 -10.85 -6.65
C PRO A 55 3.73 -11.95 -7.61
N LEU A 56 2.76 -12.60 -8.25
CA LEU A 56 3.00 -13.47 -9.39
C LEU A 56 3.39 -12.64 -10.61
N VAL A 57 4.52 -13.00 -11.23
CA VAL A 57 5.00 -12.36 -12.45
C VAL A 57 5.13 -13.38 -13.59
N ALA A 58 4.96 -12.90 -14.82
CA ALA A 58 5.09 -13.66 -16.04
C ALA A 58 6.29 -13.18 -16.86
N SER A 59 7.08 -14.12 -17.39
CA SER A 59 8.18 -13.85 -18.31
C SER A 59 7.92 -14.58 -19.63
N GLY A 60 7.71 -13.82 -20.71
CA GLY A 60 7.52 -14.37 -22.06
C GLY A 60 8.84 -14.56 -22.81
N SER A 61 8.84 -15.37 -23.86
CA SER A 61 10.01 -15.70 -24.68
C SER A 61 10.65 -14.51 -25.42
N GLY A 62 9.98 -13.35 -25.49
CA GLY A 62 10.48 -12.13 -26.16
C GLY A 62 10.68 -10.91 -25.25
N SER A 63 10.28 -10.95 -23.97
CA SER A 63 10.46 -9.84 -23.03
C SER A 63 11.61 -10.11 -22.07
N ARG A 64 12.54 -9.16 -21.96
CA ARG A 64 13.69 -9.26 -21.04
C ARG A 64 13.33 -9.04 -19.57
N LYS A 65 12.13 -8.53 -19.28
CA LYS A 65 11.69 -8.20 -17.91
C LYS A 65 10.36 -8.89 -17.58
N PRO A 66 10.24 -9.49 -16.38
CA PRO A 66 8.98 -10.04 -15.91
C PRO A 66 7.95 -8.91 -15.73
N THR A 67 6.68 -9.18 -16.03
CA THR A 67 5.55 -8.27 -15.80
C THR A 67 4.56 -8.91 -14.84
N LEU A 68 3.70 -8.12 -14.20
CA LEU A 68 2.64 -8.67 -13.36
C LEU A 68 1.77 -9.66 -14.15
N ALA A 69 1.51 -10.83 -13.59
CA ALA A 69 0.69 -11.85 -14.23
C ALA A 69 -0.80 -11.59 -13.96
N TYR A 70 -1.61 -11.72 -15.01
CA TYR A 70 -3.06 -11.63 -14.92
C TYR A 70 -3.68 -12.96 -15.32
N LEU A 71 -4.30 -13.66 -14.36
CA LEU A 71 -4.98 -14.93 -14.60
C LEU A 71 -6.47 -14.73 -14.84
N THR A 72 -7.13 -15.68 -15.49
CA THR A 72 -8.59 -15.70 -15.63
C THR A 72 -9.24 -16.35 -14.41
N THR A 73 -10.56 -16.16 -14.22
CA THR A 73 -11.28 -16.89 -13.18
C THR A 73 -11.16 -18.41 -13.34
N ASN A 74 -11.16 -18.92 -14.58
CA ASN A 74 -11.01 -20.35 -14.83
C ASN A 74 -9.67 -20.89 -14.31
N ASP A 75 -8.60 -20.12 -14.49
CA ASP A 75 -7.26 -20.49 -14.03
C ASP A 75 -7.18 -20.63 -12.50
N VAL A 76 -7.97 -19.86 -11.74
CA VAL A 76 -7.89 -19.84 -10.26
C VAL A 76 -9.01 -20.61 -9.57
N THR A 77 -9.89 -21.29 -10.32
CA THR A 77 -11.07 -22.01 -9.77
C THR A 77 -10.74 -22.97 -8.63
N GLN A 78 -9.60 -23.67 -8.70
CA GLN A 78 -9.16 -24.58 -7.65
C GLN A 78 -8.92 -23.89 -6.30
N PHE A 79 -8.52 -22.61 -6.31
CA PHE A 79 -8.35 -21.82 -5.08
C PHE A 79 -9.67 -21.26 -4.53
N LEU A 80 -10.68 -21.10 -5.39
CA LEU A 80 -11.99 -20.51 -5.01
C LEU A 80 -12.95 -21.55 -4.41
N GLY A 81 -12.71 -22.84 -4.63
CA GLY A 81 -13.55 -23.91 -4.13
C GLY A 81 -14.93 -23.95 -4.80
N GLU A 82 -15.97 -24.28 -4.01
CA GLU A 82 -17.33 -24.48 -4.53
C GLU A 82 -18.10 -23.16 -4.71
N LYS A 83 -18.97 -23.14 -5.73
CA LYS A 83 -19.88 -22.01 -5.96
C LYS A 83 -21.09 -22.06 -5.02
N PRO A 84 -21.63 -20.90 -4.61
CA PRO A 84 -21.14 -19.55 -4.91
C PRO A 84 -19.86 -19.24 -4.13
N TYR A 85 -18.94 -18.51 -4.74
CA TYR A 85 -17.63 -18.22 -4.12
C TYR A 85 -17.77 -17.21 -2.97
N LEU A 86 -18.64 -16.21 -3.15
CA LEU A 86 -18.91 -15.16 -2.16
C LEU A 86 -20.30 -15.32 -1.56
N GLY A 87 -20.45 -14.93 -0.29
CA GLY A 87 -21.70 -15.03 0.46
C GLY A 87 -21.91 -16.38 1.13
N GLN A 88 -20.84 -17.16 1.29
CA GLN A 88 -20.93 -18.53 1.78
C GLN A 88 -21.39 -18.63 3.24
N GLY A 89 -22.35 -19.54 3.48
CA GLY A 89 -23.00 -19.86 4.75
C GLY A 89 -22.13 -20.74 5.66
N LYS A 90 -22.77 -21.61 6.46
CA LYS A 90 -22.08 -22.47 7.42
C LYS A 90 -21.42 -23.67 6.74
N GLU A 91 -21.90 -24.10 5.59
CA GLU A 91 -21.26 -25.14 4.77
C GLU A 91 -20.74 -24.59 3.43
N PRO A 92 -19.74 -25.25 2.79
CA PRO A 92 -19.35 -24.94 1.41
C PRO A 92 -20.55 -24.99 0.45
N GLY A 93 -20.61 -24.06 -0.50
CA GLY A 93 -21.70 -23.98 -1.47
C GLY A 93 -23.05 -23.47 -0.93
N GLU A 94 -23.21 -23.29 0.38
CA GLU A 94 -24.41 -22.73 0.99
C GLU A 94 -24.42 -21.19 0.87
N ILE A 95 -25.56 -20.58 0.55
CA ILE A 95 -25.76 -19.12 0.63
C ILE A 95 -26.25 -18.76 2.04
N ALA A 96 -25.63 -17.76 2.67
CA ALA A 96 -26.12 -17.23 3.93
C ALA A 96 -27.54 -16.64 3.77
N ALA A 97 -28.42 -16.86 4.76
CA ALA A 97 -29.78 -16.32 4.73
C ALA A 97 -29.81 -14.78 4.66
N ASP A 98 -30.72 -14.23 3.85
CA ASP A 98 -30.83 -12.79 3.54
C ASP A 98 -31.09 -11.90 4.76
N ASP A 99 -31.64 -12.46 5.85
CA ASP A 99 -31.97 -11.72 7.07
C ASP A 99 -30.79 -11.54 8.04
N VAL A 100 -29.62 -12.11 7.73
CA VAL A 100 -28.41 -12.02 8.56
C VAL A 100 -27.53 -10.82 8.14
N LYS A 101 -27.89 -9.63 8.62
CA LYS A 101 -27.21 -8.36 8.29
C LYS A 101 -25.69 -8.30 8.57
N VAL A 102 -25.16 -9.08 9.52
CA VAL A 102 -23.70 -9.12 9.80
C VAL A 102 -22.93 -9.89 8.72
N LEU A 103 -23.65 -10.65 7.89
CA LEU A 103 -23.14 -11.45 6.78
C LEU A 103 -23.31 -10.72 5.46
N GLU A 104 -22.94 -9.44 5.39
CA GLU A 104 -22.86 -8.72 4.12
C GLU A 104 -21.85 -9.42 3.19
N ALA A 105 -22.36 -10.44 2.48
CA ALA A 105 -22.21 -10.88 1.11
C ALA A 105 -20.79 -11.14 0.54
N GLY A 106 -19.76 -10.48 1.02
CA GLY A 106 -18.41 -10.61 0.50
C GLY A 106 -17.58 -11.73 1.14
N ARG A 107 -18.18 -12.69 1.86
CA ARG A 107 -17.44 -13.75 2.56
C ARG A 107 -17.10 -14.92 1.64
N HIS A 108 -15.83 -15.32 1.66
CA HIS A 108 -15.31 -16.57 1.11
C HIS A 108 -14.81 -17.47 2.26
N ARG A 109 -15.00 -18.81 2.21
CA ARG A 109 -14.63 -19.74 3.31
C ARG A 109 -13.15 -20.17 3.35
N GLY A 110 -12.29 -19.59 2.53
CA GLY A 110 -10.85 -19.83 2.52
C GLY A 110 -10.06 -18.52 2.50
N THR A 111 -9.01 -18.46 1.68
CA THR A 111 -8.27 -17.22 1.43
C THR A 111 -9.23 -16.08 1.06
N PRO A 112 -9.06 -14.88 1.62
CA PRO A 112 -9.86 -13.71 1.24
C PRO A 112 -9.79 -13.41 -0.26
N ILE A 113 -10.95 -13.30 -0.90
CA ILE A 113 -11.08 -12.74 -2.25
C ILE A 113 -11.17 -11.22 -2.14
N LEU A 114 -10.31 -10.51 -2.86
CA LEU A 114 -10.24 -9.05 -2.86
C LEU A 114 -10.78 -8.50 -4.17
N PHE A 115 -11.87 -7.72 -4.13
CA PHE A 115 -12.34 -7.00 -5.31
C PHE A 115 -11.64 -5.63 -5.40
N LEU A 116 -10.88 -5.40 -6.46
CA LEU A 116 -10.08 -4.17 -6.63
C LEU A 116 -10.88 -3.09 -7.37
N GLY A 117 -11.73 -3.50 -8.31
CA GLY A 117 -12.57 -2.58 -9.09
C GLY A 117 -12.66 -2.99 -10.55
N LEU A 118 -13.04 -2.02 -11.39
CA LEU A 118 -13.23 -2.16 -12.82
C LEU A 118 -12.33 -1.17 -13.55
N GLN A 119 -11.57 -1.68 -14.52
CA GLN A 119 -10.96 -0.83 -15.54
C GLN A 119 -12.01 -0.53 -16.60
N GLU A 120 -12.52 0.70 -16.62
CA GLU A 120 -13.50 1.16 -17.60
C GLU A 120 -12.82 1.38 -18.98
N PRO A 121 -13.56 1.24 -20.10
CA PRO A 121 -13.04 1.55 -21.43
C PRO A 121 -12.68 3.04 -21.54
N GLU A 122 -11.59 3.38 -22.24
CA GLU A 122 -11.09 4.76 -22.37
C GLU A 122 -12.02 5.72 -23.15
N THR A 123 -13.11 5.23 -23.73
CA THR A 123 -14.08 6.07 -24.46
C THR A 123 -14.77 7.02 -23.48
N GLY A 124 -14.47 8.31 -23.56
CA GLY A 124 -14.82 9.40 -22.64
C GLY A 124 -16.29 9.72 -22.36
N ALA A 125 -17.17 8.72 -22.30
CA ALA A 125 -18.46 8.84 -21.63
C ALA A 125 -18.31 8.29 -20.21
N ALA A 126 -18.25 9.18 -19.22
CA ALA A 126 -18.44 8.82 -17.83
C ALA A 126 -19.87 8.29 -17.65
N SER A 127 -20.10 7.01 -17.93
CA SER A 127 -21.30 6.31 -17.50
C SER A 127 -21.03 5.76 -16.11
N ALA A 128 -20.92 6.64 -15.12
CA ALA A 128 -20.99 6.20 -13.73
C ALA A 128 -22.33 5.49 -13.57
N LEU A 129 -22.31 4.17 -13.49
CA LEU A 129 -23.51 3.36 -13.40
C LEU A 129 -24.20 3.71 -12.07
N PRO A 130 -25.41 4.31 -12.09
CA PRO A 130 -26.11 4.64 -10.87
C PRO A 130 -26.42 3.36 -10.08
N SER A 131 -26.43 3.47 -8.74
CA SER A 131 -26.70 2.31 -7.87
C SER A 131 -28.04 1.62 -8.17
N SER A 132 -28.99 2.32 -8.80
CA SER A 132 -30.27 1.78 -9.29
C SER A 132 -30.11 0.68 -10.33
N ASP A 133 -29.04 0.72 -11.14
CA ASP A 133 -28.80 -0.22 -12.24
C ASP A 133 -28.21 -1.56 -11.78
N PHE A 134 -27.97 -1.69 -10.45
CA PHE A 134 -27.39 -2.87 -9.82
C PHE A 134 -28.37 -3.61 -8.89
N THR A 135 -29.67 -3.37 -9.06
CA THR A 135 -30.72 -4.07 -8.30
C THR A 135 -30.88 -5.53 -8.73
N ASP A 136 -30.52 -5.85 -9.98
CA ASP A 136 -30.50 -7.20 -10.53
C ASP A 136 -29.06 -7.59 -10.99
N PRO A 137 -28.51 -8.75 -10.57
CA PRO A 137 -27.14 -9.17 -10.88
C PRO A 137 -26.87 -9.37 -12.37
N GLU A 138 -27.84 -9.87 -13.13
CA GLU A 138 -27.66 -10.12 -14.57
C GLU A 138 -27.59 -8.79 -15.34
N THR A 139 -28.48 -7.87 -14.98
CA THR A 139 -28.50 -6.49 -15.51
C THR A 139 -27.23 -5.72 -15.11
N ALA A 140 -26.79 -5.86 -13.85
CA ALA A 140 -25.54 -5.28 -13.36
C ALA A 140 -24.34 -5.71 -14.21
N VAL A 141 -24.19 -7.01 -14.45
CA VAL A 141 -23.06 -7.55 -15.23
C VAL A 141 -23.16 -7.18 -16.70
N ALA A 142 -24.35 -7.17 -17.29
CA ALA A 142 -24.55 -6.73 -18.67
C ALA A 142 -24.13 -5.27 -18.89
N ASN A 143 -24.29 -4.43 -17.86
CA ASN A 143 -23.93 -3.01 -17.90
C ASN A 143 -22.46 -2.73 -17.54
N LEU A 144 -21.78 -3.66 -16.85
CA LEU A 144 -20.35 -3.53 -16.52
C LEU A 144 -19.49 -3.73 -17.77
N LYS A 145 -19.12 -2.62 -18.41
CA LYS A 145 -18.17 -2.59 -19.52
C LYS A 145 -16.77 -2.40 -18.98
N GLY A 146 -15.84 -3.29 -19.32
CA GLY A 146 -14.44 -3.17 -18.92
C GLY A 146 -13.86 -4.47 -18.38
N THR A 147 -12.74 -4.35 -17.67
CA THR A 147 -11.99 -5.47 -17.10
C THR A 147 -12.07 -5.42 -15.57
N PRO A 148 -12.83 -6.31 -14.92
CA PRO A 148 -12.84 -6.41 -13.46
C PRO A 148 -11.54 -7.02 -12.95
N PHE A 149 -11.03 -6.49 -11.84
CA PHE A 149 -9.82 -7.00 -11.20
C PHE A 149 -10.11 -7.53 -9.80
N PHE A 150 -9.58 -8.73 -9.53
CA PHE A 150 -9.55 -9.35 -8.22
C PHE A 150 -8.11 -9.69 -7.82
N SER A 151 -7.91 -9.87 -6.51
CA SER A 151 -6.65 -10.35 -5.95
C SER A 151 -6.90 -11.38 -4.85
N MET A 152 -5.94 -12.27 -4.64
CA MET A 152 -5.90 -13.18 -3.51
C MET A 152 -4.46 -13.63 -3.21
N ASP A 153 -4.22 -14.09 -1.99
CA ASP A 153 -2.92 -14.62 -1.59
C ASP A 153 -2.97 -16.13 -1.34
N VAL A 154 -2.17 -16.88 -2.09
CA VAL A 154 -2.18 -18.34 -2.09
C VAL A 154 -1.22 -18.97 -1.07
N ALA A 155 -0.64 -18.19 -0.15
CA ALA A 155 0.29 -18.69 0.87
C ALA A 155 -0.27 -19.79 1.79
N ASP A 156 -1.59 -19.80 2.00
CA ASP A 156 -2.25 -20.80 2.85
C ASP A 156 -2.52 -22.13 2.10
N PHE A 157 -2.21 -22.22 0.79
CA PHE A 157 -2.34 -23.45 0.00
C PHE A 157 -1.02 -24.24 -0.04
N ALA A 158 -1.12 -25.56 -0.25
CA ALA A 158 0.05 -26.40 -0.43
C ALA A 158 0.81 -26.02 -1.71
N GLU A 159 2.14 -25.95 -1.64
CA GLU A 159 3.01 -25.57 -2.76
C GLU A 159 2.75 -26.41 -4.02
N ALA A 160 2.54 -27.72 -3.86
CA ALA A 160 2.20 -28.62 -4.96
C ALA A 160 0.90 -28.23 -5.69
N THR A 161 -0.12 -27.79 -4.95
CA THR A 161 -1.39 -27.31 -5.51
C THR A 161 -1.18 -26.00 -6.27
N VAL A 162 -0.41 -25.07 -5.70
CA VAL A 162 -0.08 -23.80 -6.37
C VAL A 162 0.65 -24.07 -7.68
N ASP A 163 1.66 -24.92 -7.68
CA ASP A 163 2.43 -25.30 -8.86
C ASP A 163 1.58 -25.95 -9.95
N GLU A 164 0.67 -26.85 -9.58
CA GLU A 164 -0.26 -27.49 -10.51
C GLU A 164 -1.15 -26.45 -11.20
N VAL A 165 -1.76 -25.55 -10.43
CA VAL A 165 -2.60 -24.47 -10.96
C VAL A 165 -1.82 -23.56 -11.89
N LEU A 166 -0.62 -23.13 -11.49
CA LEU A 166 0.19 -22.22 -12.31
C LEU A 166 0.61 -22.88 -13.63
N LYS A 167 0.98 -24.17 -13.63
CA LYS A 167 1.31 -24.93 -14.85
C LYS A 167 0.11 -25.15 -15.76
N ALA A 168 -1.07 -25.36 -15.17
CA ALA A 168 -2.31 -25.57 -15.90
C ALA A 168 -2.91 -24.25 -16.45
N SER A 169 -2.47 -23.09 -15.95
CA SER A 169 -3.02 -21.79 -16.33
C SER A 169 -2.88 -21.49 -17.84
N SER A 170 -3.87 -20.79 -18.38
CA SER A 170 -3.86 -20.31 -19.77
C SER A 170 -2.60 -19.51 -20.13
N LEU A 171 -2.08 -18.74 -19.19
CA LEU A 171 -0.87 -17.95 -19.37
C LEU A 171 0.38 -18.84 -19.50
N ALA A 172 0.52 -19.88 -18.67
CA ALA A 172 1.59 -20.85 -18.81
C ALA A 172 1.49 -21.66 -20.12
N GLN A 173 0.27 -22.07 -20.50
CA GLN A 173 0.02 -22.77 -21.76
C GLN A 173 0.39 -21.91 -22.99
N SER A 174 0.31 -20.59 -22.89
CA SER A 174 0.75 -19.66 -23.93
C SER A 174 2.28 -19.44 -24.00
N GLY A 175 3.06 -20.18 -23.20
CA GLY A 175 4.53 -20.15 -23.21
C GLY A 175 5.18 -19.13 -22.27
N HIS A 176 4.42 -18.58 -21.33
CA HIS A 176 4.98 -17.70 -20.29
C HIS A 176 5.48 -18.51 -19.10
N ALA A 177 6.67 -18.20 -18.59
CA ALA A 177 7.15 -18.71 -17.32
C ALA A 177 6.56 -17.89 -16.16
N LEU A 178 5.92 -18.55 -15.21
CA LEU A 178 5.30 -17.92 -14.04
C LEU A 178 6.16 -18.14 -12.79
N SER A 179 6.34 -17.11 -11.98
CA SER A 179 7.06 -17.19 -10.71
C SER A 179 6.63 -16.07 -9.77
N PHE A 180 6.70 -16.29 -8.46
CA PHE A 180 6.55 -15.22 -7.48
C PHE A 180 7.86 -14.44 -7.38
N SER A 181 7.77 -13.11 -7.33
CA SER A 181 8.94 -12.23 -7.29
C SER A 181 8.89 -11.32 -6.07
N GLU A 182 10.07 -10.92 -5.60
CA GLU A 182 10.18 -9.88 -4.57
C GLU A 182 9.46 -8.59 -5.04
N PRO A 183 8.57 -8.00 -4.21
CA PRO A 183 7.73 -6.86 -4.55
C PRO A 183 8.42 -5.65 -5.19
N ARG A 184 9.54 -5.16 -4.62
CA ARG A 184 10.25 -3.98 -5.13
C ARG A 184 10.88 -4.27 -6.48
N ALA A 185 11.54 -5.42 -6.61
CA ALA A 185 12.11 -5.89 -7.87
C ALA A 185 11.03 -6.09 -8.96
N ALA A 186 9.86 -6.61 -8.59
CA ALA A 186 8.72 -6.76 -9.51
C ALA A 186 8.18 -5.39 -9.95
N SER A 187 8.11 -4.41 -9.05
CA SER A 187 7.60 -3.07 -9.38
C SER A 187 8.49 -2.32 -10.37
N ALA A 188 9.79 -2.62 -10.44
CA ALA A 188 10.75 -1.91 -11.28
C ALA A 188 10.50 -2.05 -12.81
N SER A 189 9.67 -2.99 -13.24
CA SER A 189 9.27 -3.19 -14.64
C SER A 189 7.81 -2.79 -14.93
N MET A 190 7.06 -2.31 -13.93
CA MET A 190 5.66 -1.93 -14.09
C MET A 190 5.52 -0.54 -14.72
N ASP A 191 4.48 -0.37 -15.54
CA ASP A 191 4.02 0.94 -15.95
C ASP A 191 3.17 1.61 -14.86
N MET A 192 2.75 2.85 -15.08
CA MET A 192 1.95 3.63 -14.13
C MET A 192 0.64 2.92 -13.74
N PHE A 193 -0.04 2.32 -14.72
CA PHE A 193 -1.31 1.62 -14.51
C PHE A 193 -1.09 0.38 -13.63
N THR A 194 -0.18 -0.50 -14.03
CA THR A 194 0.12 -1.76 -13.34
C THR A 194 0.66 -1.50 -11.93
N ALA A 195 1.48 -0.46 -11.76
CA ALA A 195 2.00 -0.08 -10.46
C ALA A 195 0.89 0.40 -9.51
N GLY A 196 -0.04 1.24 -9.98
CA GLY A 196 -1.18 1.68 -9.18
C GLY A 196 -2.08 0.52 -8.76
N LEU A 197 -2.33 -0.40 -9.70
CA LEU A 197 -3.11 -1.61 -9.45
C LEU A 197 -2.42 -2.55 -8.45
N PHE A 198 -1.12 -2.77 -8.62
CA PHE A 198 -0.29 -3.57 -7.71
C PHE A 198 -0.28 -2.97 -6.30
N ALA A 199 -0.18 -1.65 -6.17
CA ALA A 199 -0.16 -0.99 -4.87
C ALA A 199 -1.46 -1.20 -4.09
N GLU A 200 -2.60 -1.07 -4.76
CA GLU A 200 -3.91 -1.37 -4.17
C GLU A 200 -4.02 -2.84 -3.78
N ALA A 201 -3.70 -3.76 -4.70
CA ALA A 201 -3.80 -5.19 -4.48
C ALA A 201 -2.91 -5.66 -3.32
N ARG A 202 -1.65 -5.23 -3.30
CA ARG A 202 -0.67 -5.64 -2.29
C ARG A 202 -1.04 -5.11 -0.90
N SER A 203 -1.47 -3.86 -0.79
CA SER A 203 -1.88 -3.27 0.50
C SER A 203 -3.08 -4.04 1.09
N MET A 204 -4.03 -4.42 0.24
CA MET A 204 -5.21 -5.17 0.65
C MET A 204 -4.91 -6.63 1.03
N VAL A 205 -4.00 -7.28 0.29
CA VAL A 205 -3.48 -8.61 0.65
C VAL A 205 -2.78 -8.57 2.00
N ASP A 206 -1.84 -7.65 2.19
CA ASP A 206 -1.07 -7.52 3.42
C ASP A 206 -1.98 -7.27 4.63
N TRP A 207 -2.92 -6.32 4.51
CA TRP A 207 -3.89 -6.04 5.57
C TRP A 207 -4.71 -7.29 5.92
N ASN A 208 -5.19 -8.03 4.92
CA ASN A 208 -5.99 -9.22 5.17
C ASN A 208 -5.19 -10.34 5.85
N GLN A 209 -3.90 -10.48 5.53
CA GLN A 209 -3.00 -11.47 6.09
C GLN A 209 -2.55 -11.14 7.52
N ARG A 210 -2.27 -9.87 7.83
CA ARG A 210 -1.78 -9.46 9.16
C ARG A 210 -2.91 -9.32 10.19
N ASN A 211 -4.12 -8.97 9.75
CA ASN A 211 -5.25 -8.67 10.65
C ASN A 211 -6.19 -9.87 10.78
N LYS A 212 -5.68 -11.00 11.31
CA LYS A 212 -6.43 -12.26 11.52
C LYS A 212 -7.22 -12.30 12.83
N PHE A 213 -6.99 -11.36 13.74
CA PHE A 213 -7.64 -11.29 15.06
C PHE A 213 -8.21 -9.91 15.34
N CYS A 214 -9.30 -9.86 16.10
CA CYS A 214 -10.03 -8.65 16.45
C CYS A 214 -9.25 -7.85 17.50
N PRO A 215 -8.87 -6.59 17.23
CA PRO A 215 -8.13 -5.80 18.21
C PRO A 215 -8.89 -5.52 19.52
N ALA A 216 -10.22 -5.64 19.51
CA ALA A 216 -11.05 -5.38 20.68
C ALA A 216 -11.19 -6.58 21.64
N CYS A 217 -11.04 -7.82 21.16
CA CYS A 217 -11.25 -9.02 22.01
C CYS A 217 -10.31 -10.21 21.74
N GLY A 218 -9.44 -10.13 20.72
CA GLY A 218 -8.53 -11.21 20.36
C GLY A 218 -9.18 -12.39 19.62
N SER A 219 -10.47 -12.33 19.30
CA SER A 219 -11.14 -13.38 18.53
C SER A 219 -10.78 -13.36 17.05
N PRO A 220 -10.77 -14.51 16.35
CA PRO A 220 -10.52 -14.55 14.91
C PRO A 220 -11.42 -13.60 14.14
N THR A 221 -10.94 -13.08 13.01
CA THR A 221 -11.73 -12.23 12.12
C THR A 221 -11.95 -12.90 10.78
N TYR A 222 -13.09 -12.60 10.17
CA TYR A 222 -13.41 -12.98 8.81
C TYR A 222 -13.33 -11.78 7.90
N SER A 223 -12.80 -11.99 6.70
CA SER A 223 -12.86 -10.99 5.65
C SER A 223 -14.25 -10.98 5.02
N ILE A 224 -14.84 -9.78 4.94
CA ILE A 224 -16.14 -9.50 4.34
C ILE A 224 -15.99 -8.31 3.37
N TRP A 225 -17.05 -7.98 2.65
CA TRP A 225 -17.03 -6.92 1.62
C TRP A 225 -15.92 -7.12 0.57
N ALA A 226 -15.74 -8.37 0.12
CA ALA A 226 -14.72 -8.75 -0.84
C ALA A 226 -13.33 -8.18 -0.48
N GLY A 227 -12.92 -8.39 0.77
CA GLY A 227 -11.60 -8.00 1.23
C GLY A 227 -11.50 -6.67 1.96
N TRP A 228 -12.56 -5.85 1.99
CA TRP A 228 -12.51 -4.45 2.44
C TRP A 228 -13.04 -4.19 3.84
N LYS A 229 -13.47 -5.25 4.55
CA LYS A 229 -13.89 -5.14 5.94
C LYS A 229 -13.60 -6.43 6.68
N LYS A 230 -13.26 -6.34 7.97
CA LYS A 230 -13.11 -7.47 8.88
C LYS A 230 -14.28 -7.52 9.85
N SER A 231 -14.84 -8.70 10.06
CA SER A 231 -15.84 -8.96 11.09
C SER A 231 -15.27 -9.91 12.14
N CYS A 232 -15.48 -9.59 13.42
CA CYS A 232 -15.09 -10.47 14.53
C CYS A 232 -15.93 -11.73 14.51
N SER A 233 -15.32 -12.89 14.76
CA SER A 233 -16.01 -14.19 14.80
C SER A 233 -17.19 -14.17 15.77
N THR A 234 -17.03 -13.57 16.96
CA THR A 234 -18.08 -13.46 17.98
C THR A 234 -19.30 -12.64 17.56
N LEU A 235 -19.23 -11.94 16.41
CA LEU A 235 -20.37 -11.24 15.83
C LEU A 235 -21.14 -12.12 14.83
N LEU A 236 -20.58 -13.26 14.44
CA LEU A 236 -21.08 -14.11 13.38
C LEU A 236 -21.83 -15.32 13.97
N PRO A 237 -23.10 -15.54 13.58
CA PRO A 237 -23.94 -16.57 14.20
C PRO A 237 -23.47 -18.02 13.95
N PHE A 238 -22.60 -18.23 12.95
CA PHE A 238 -22.08 -19.54 12.58
C PHE A 238 -20.64 -19.79 13.01
N ALA A 239 -19.95 -18.79 13.58
CA ALA A 239 -18.56 -18.97 13.96
C ALA A 239 -18.49 -19.88 15.20
N GLU A 240 -17.53 -20.79 15.21
CA GLU A 240 -17.25 -21.60 16.40
C GLU A 240 -16.57 -20.73 17.46
N ASP A 241 -17.37 -20.05 18.28
CA ASP A 241 -16.90 -19.20 19.39
C ASP A 241 -17.06 -19.88 20.75
N THR A 242 -16.97 -21.21 20.79
CA THR A 242 -17.21 -22.01 22.01
C THR A 242 -16.35 -21.50 23.17
N GLY A 243 -17.01 -20.98 24.20
CA GLY A 243 -16.39 -20.47 25.43
C GLY A 243 -15.84 -19.03 25.38
N ARG A 244 -15.98 -18.29 24.27
CA ARG A 244 -15.51 -16.89 24.18
C ARG A 244 -16.57 -15.90 24.65
N LYS A 245 -16.14 -14.84 25.34
CA LYS A 245 -17.02 -13.71 25.67
C LYS A 245 -17.38 -12.94 24.40
N PRO A 246 -18.61 -12.40 24.28
CA PRO A 246 -18.97 -11.52 23.18
C PRO A 246 -18.00 -10.33 23.10
N CYS A 247 -17.57 -9.96 21.88
CA CYS A 247 -16.72 -8.80 21.66
C CYS A 247 -17.35 -7.54 22.32
N PRO A 248 -16.56 -6.65 22.95
CA PRO A 248 -17.10 -5.42 23.54
C PRO A 248 -17.70 -4.47 22.49
N THR A 249 -17.39 -4.70 21.21
CA THR A 249 -18.03 -4.01 20.09
C THR A 249 -19.31 -4.69 19.64
N VAL A 250 -19.87 -5.66 20.39
CA VAL A 250 -21.22 -6.19 20.16
C VAL A 250 -22.24 -5.21 20.75
N TYR A 251 -23.27 -4.86 19.97
CA TYR A 251 -24.49 -4.28 20.50
C TYR A 251 -25.45 -5.41 20.89
N VAL A 252 -25.69 -5.57 22.19
CA VAL A 252 -26.77 -6.43 22.70
C VAL A 252 -27.89 -5.49 23.15
N PRO A 253 -29.09 -5.49 22.52
CA PRO A 253 -30.22 -4.75 23.05
C PRO A 253 -30.56 -5.30 24.44
N ILE A 254 -30.73 -4.40 25.42
CA ILE A 254 -31.05 -4.72 26.81
C ILE A 254 -32.27 -5.66 26.86
N PRO A 255 -32.23 -6.77 27.62
CA PRO A 255 -33.38 -7.65 27.74
C PRO A 255 -34.53 -6.93 28.45
N MET A 256 -35.67 -6.77 27.76
CA MET A 256 -36.95 -6.47 28.41
C MET A 256 -37.37 -7.68 29.27
N PRO A 257 -37.81 -7.51 30.53
CA PRO A 257 -37.88 -8.62 31.50
C PRO A 257 -38.95 -9.70 31.27
N SER A 258 -39.68 -9.71 30.15
CA SER A 258 -40.98 -10.42 30.08
C SER A 258 -41.13 -11.43 28.95
N ILE A 259 -40.09 -11.77 28.19
CA ILE A 259 -40.21 -12.72 27.07
C ILE A 259 -39.10 -13.77 27.16
N GLN A 260 -39.41 -14.92 27.76
CA GLN A 260 -38.64 -16.16 27.65
C GLN A 260 -38.83 -16.79 26.26
N ILE A 261 -38.30 -16.17 25.22
CA ILE A 261 -38.15 -16.84 23.92
C ILE A 261 -36.66 -17.03 23.66
N LEU A 262 -36.29 -18.28 23.41
CA LEU A 262 -35.00 -18.77 22.90
C LEU A 262 -34.62 -18.20 21.51
N THR A 263 -34.96 -16.95 21.21
CA THR A 263 -34.68 -16.30 19.94
C THR A 263 -33.38 -15.53 20.00
N PHE A 264 -32.33 -16.09 19.40
CA PHE A 264 -31.39 -15.42 18.46
C PHE A 264 -31.33 -13.88 18.57
N PHE A 265 -30.80 -13.34 19.67
CA PHE A 265 -30.55 -11.90 19.75
C PHE A 265 -29.31 -11.56 18.90
N ARG A 266 -29.61 -10.89 17.78
CA ARG A 266 -28.72 -10.48 16.70
C ARG A 266 -27.59 -9.58 17.22
N SER A 267 -26.36 -10.01 17.00
CA SER A 267 -25.15 -9.28 17.40
C SER A 267 -24.72 -8.31 16.27
N GLU A 268 -25.28 -7.11 16.22
CA GLU A 268 -24.72 -6.04 15.36
C GLU A 268 -23.49 -5.42 16.04
N SER A 269 -22.50 -4.96 15.27
CA SER A 269 -21.39 -4.21 15.87
C SER A 269 -21.87 -2.85 16.41
N LYS A 270 -21.55 -2.52 17.66
CA LYS A 270 -21.83 -1.24 18.30
C LYS A 270 -20.96 -0.14 17.67
N GLY A 271 -21.47 0.48 16.61
CA GLY A 271 -20.83 1.61 15.95
C GLY A 271 -19.82 1.21 14.87
N LEU A 272 -19.19 2.24 14.28
CA LEU A 272 -18.19 2.11 13.23
C LEU A 272 -16.80 2.18 13.86
N HIS A 273 -15.99 1.13 13.67
CA HIS A 273 -14.63 1.06 14.22
C HIS A 273 -13.59 0.97 13.10
N ASN A 274 -12.54 1.77 13.21
CA ASN A 274 -11.47 1.83 12.21
C ASN A 274 -10.76 0.49 11.98
N PHE A 275 -10.57 -0.33 13.01
CA PHE A 275 -9.89 -1.62 12.91
C PHE A 275 -10.64 -2.64 12.06
N ALA A 276 -11.93 -2.41 11.76
CA ALA A 276 -12.68 -3.22 10.83
C ALA A 276 -12.36 -2.89 9.37
N HIS A 277 -11.60 -1.82 9.08
CA HIS A 277 -11.31 -1.32 7.75
C HIS A 277 -9.81 -1.33 7.45
N PRO A 278 -9.41 -1.33 6.15
CA PRO A 278 -8.01 -1.26 5.74
C PRO A 278 -7.29 -0.06 6.36
N ARG A 279 -6.06 -0.30 6.80
CA ARG A 279 -5.19 0.70 7.39
C ARG A 279 -4.35 1.37 6.31
N THR A 280 -4.21 2.69 6.41
CA THR A 280 -3.28 3.48 5.62
C THR A 280 -2.56 4.42 6.57
N ASP A 281 -1.25 4.24 6.74
CA ASP A 281 -0.45 5.05 7.66
C ASP A 281 0.16 6.26 6.91
N PRO A 282 -0.19 7.51 7.27
CA PRO A 282 0.36 8.68 6.62
C PRO A 282 1.81 8.92 7.07
N VAL A 283 2.69 9.12 6.09
CA VAL A 283 4.11 9.40 6.27
C VAL A 283 4.42 10.70 5.54
N VAL A 284 4.84 11.75 6.25
CA VAL A 284 5.30 12.97 5.61
C VAL A 284 6.68 12.74 5.02
N ILE A 285 6.93 13.28 3.82
CA ILE A 285 8.25 13.27 3.20
C ILE A 285 8.55 14.64 2.62
N MET A 286 9.63 15.26 3.07
CA MET A 286 9.84 16.69 2.90
C MET A 286 11.24 17.00 2.38
N LEU A 287 11.28 17.89 1.39
CA LEU A 287 12.53 18.48 0.92
C LEU A 287 12.63 19.90 1.48
N ALA A 288 13.52 20.10 2.46
CA ALA A 288 13.85 21.42 2.96
C ALA A 288 14.75 22.17 1.97
N ILE A 289 14.35 23.38 1.60
CA ILE A 289 15.02 24.25 0.66
C ILE A 289 15.48 25.50 1.43
N ASN A 290 16.70 25.97 1.19
CA ASN A 290 17.17 27.16 1.87
C ASN A 290 16.42 28.44 1.39
N GLN A 291 16.55 29.53 2.13
CA GLN A 291 15.90 30.81 1.80
C GLN A 291 16.25 31.35 0.40
N ALA A 292 17.47 31.10 -0.08
CA ALA A 292 17.91 31.51 -1.41
C ALA A 292 17.32 30.64 -2.54
N GLY A 293 16.80 29.45 -2.22
CA GLY A 293 16.22 28.53 -3.19
C GLY A 293 17.24 27.74 -4.02
N ASP A 294 18.52 27.78 -3.65
CA ASP A 294 19.65 27.22 -4.39
C ASP A 294 20.28 25.97 -3.74
N LYS A 295 19.91 25.65 -2.48
CA LYS A 295 20.28 24.41 -1.79
C LYS A 295 19.08 23.65 -1.25
N ALA A 296 19.22 22.33 -1.20
CA ALA A 296 18.28 21.42 -0.55
C ALA A 296 18.98 20.52 0.47
N LEU A 297 18.33 20.29 1.61
CA LEU A 297 18.82 19.39 2.64
C LEU A 297 18.46 17.95 2.29
N LEU A 298 19.45 17.06 2.29
CA LEU A 298 19.25 15.62 2.14
C LEU A 298 19.91 14.87 3.30
N GLY A 299 19.26 13.80 3.75
CA GLY A 299 19.73 12.91 4.81
C GLY A 299 20.06 11.50 4.30
N ARG A 300 20.88 10.77 5.05
CA ARG A 300 21.13 9.33 4.86
C ARG A 300 21.04 8.59 6.18
N ASN A 301 20.45 7.40 6.15
CA ASN A 301 20.46 6.47 7.28
C ASN A 301 21.64 5.48 7.15
N LYS A 302 22.21 5.06 8.27
CA LYS A 302 23.30 4.07 8.37
C LYS A 302 23.00 2.76 7.65
N LYS A 303 21.72 2.40 7.54
CA LYS A 303 21.25 1.16 6.91
C LYS A 303 21.30 1.20 5.37
N PHE A 304 21.42 2.36 4.73
CA PHE A 304 21.45 2.45 3.28
C PHE A 304 22.85 2.16 2.68
N PRO A 305 22.94 1.33 1.62
CA PRO A 305 24.23 0.98 1.02
C PRO A 305 24.82 2.14 0.19
N GLY A 306 26.10 2.43 0.42
CA GLY A 306 26.84 3.48 -0.31
C GLY A 306 26.39 4.89 0.05
N LYS A 307 26.77 5.91 -0.74
CA LYS A 307 26.45 7.33 -0.51
C LYS A 307 25.05 7.71 -1.01
N PHE A 308 23.98 7.07 -0.50
CA PHE A 308 22.60 7.34 -0.92
C PHE A 308 21.92 8.35 0.00
N TYR A 309 21.54 9.50 -0.54
CA TYR A 309 20.89 10.61 0.19
C TYR A 309 19.46 10.84 -0.33
N SER A 310 18.53 11.11 0.56
CA SER A 310 17.10 11.30 0.26
C SER A 310 16.53 12.51 1.01
N ALA A 311 15.34 12.94 0.60
CA ALA A 311 14.46 13.74 1.44
C ALA A 311 14.18 12.99 2.76
N LEU A 312 13.99 13.75 3.84
CA LEU A 312 13.66 13.24 5.17
C LEU A 312 12.18 12.84 5.21
N ALA A 313 11.84 11.85 6.03
CA ALA A 313 10.48 11.33 6.09
C ALA A 313 10.19 10.62 7.41
N GLY A 314 8.99 10.83 7.94
CA GLY A 314 8.57 10.16 9.16
C GLY A 314 7.06 10.05 9.30
N PHE A 315 6.63 9.21 10.23
CA PHE A 315 5.21 8.94 10.46
C PHE A 315 4.56 10.14 11.12
N MET A 316 3.30 10.42 10.75
CA MET A 316 2.51 11.35 11.54
C MET A 316 2.08 10.70 12.85
N GLU A 317 2.10 11.48 13.93
CA GLU A 317 1.60 11.05 15.23
C GLU A 317 0.12 11.43 15.45
N PRO A 318 -0.59 10.73 16.35
CA PRO A 318 -1.96 11.08 16.71
C PRO A 318 -2.08 12.51 17.24
N GLY A 319 -2.89 13.32 16.57
CA GLY A 319 -3.15 14.72 16.95
C GLY A 319 -2.33 15.75 16.18
N GLU A 320 -1.41 15.32 15.31
CA GLU A 320 -0.63 16.22 14.46
C GLU A 320 -1.37 16.61 13.17
N SER A 321 -1.15 17.86 12.72
CA SER A 321 -1.33 18.23 11.32
C SER A 321 -0.15 17.74 10.46
N PHE A 322 -0.26 17.82 9.13
CA PHE A 322 0.88 17.50 8.25
C PHE A 322 2.05 18.46 8.49
N GLU A 323 1.74 19.73 8.72
CA GLU A 323 2.70 20.79 8.96
C GLU A 323 3.45 20.58 10.28
N ASP A 324 2.74 20.15 11.33
CA ASP A 324 3.35 19.81 12.63
C ASP A 324 4.31 18.61 12.48
N ALA A 325 3.88 17.55 11.80
CA ALA A 325 4.72 16.37 11.56
C ALA A 325 5.97 16.73 10.73
N VAL A 326 5.83 17.53 9.67
CA VAL A 326 6.99 18.02 8.88
C VAL A 326 7.94 18.82 9.77
N ALA A 327 7.44 19.70 10.63
CA ALA A 327 8.27 20.50 11.52
C ALA A 327 8.98 19.67 12.59
N ARG A 328 8.27 18.70 13.19
CA ARG A 328 8.81 17.79 14.20
C ARG A 328 9.92 16.92 13.62
N GLU A 329 9.64 16.20 12.54
CA GLU A 329 10.59 15.27 11.92
C GLU A 329 11.87 15.99 11.42
N MET A 330 11.75 17.18 10.83
CA MET A 330 12.91 17.98 10.43
C MET A 330 13.77 18.43 11.62
N TRP A 331 13.14 18.68 12.77
CA TRP A 331 13.83 19.06 13.99
C TRP A 331 14.46 17.86 14.69
N GLU A 332 13.78 16.72 14.76
CA GLU A 332 14.24 15.48 15.40
C GLU A 332 15.42 14.87 14.64
N GLU A 333 15.30 14.70 13.31
CA GLU A 333 16.33 13.99 12.54
C GLU A 333 17.56 14.85 12.17
N ALA A 334 17.35 16.17 11.99
CA ALA A 334 18.38 17.07 11.46
C ALA A 334 18.61 18.34 12.30
N GLY A 335 17.84 18.58 13.36
CA GLY A 335 17.94 19.82 14.13
C GLY A 335 17.54 21.07 13.35
N VAL A 336 16.83 20.92 12.23
CA VAL A 336 16.52 22.02 11.31
C VAL A 336 15.09 22.51 11.55
N LYS A 337 14.96 23.80 11.84
CA LYS A 337 13.65 24.46 11.91
C LYS A 337 13.18 24.84 10.52
N VAL A 338 11.93 24.50 10.21
CA VAL A 338 11.31 24.75 8.91
C VAL A 338 10.05 25.60 9.03
N TRP A 339 9.71 26.29 7.94
CA TRP A 339 8.46 27.05 7.77
C TRP A 339 8.01 27.00 6.31
N ASP A 340 6.85 27.59 5.98
CA ASP A 340 6.30 27.60 4.61
C ASP A 340 6.22 26.18 4.02
N VAL A 341 5.56 25.30 4.77
CA VAL A 341 5.32 23.90 4.37
C VAL A 341 4.27 23.89 3.25
N ARG A 342 4.64 23.34 2.09
CA ARG A 342 3.83 23.32 0.88
C ARG A 342 3.63 21.89 0.40
N TYR A 343 2.39 21.44 0.39
CA TYR A 343 2.01 20.14 -0.16
C TYR A 343 2.33 20.05 -1.65
N HIS A 344 2.88 18.91 -2.07
CA HIS A 344 3.14 18.57 -3.47
C HIS A 344 2.16 17.50 -3.98
N SER A 345 2.21 16.29 -3.42
CA SER A 345 1.48 15.13 -3.91
C SER A 345 1.49 13.96 -2.92
N GLY A 346 0.56 13.00 -3.08
CA GLY A 346 0.61 11.72 -2.37
C GLY A 346 1.15 10.58 -3.25
N GLN A 347 1.84 9.62 -2.64
CA GLN A 347 2.25 8.36 -3.26
C GLN A 347 1.89 7.18 -2.33
N PRO A 348 1.02 6.25 -2.77
CA PRO A 348 0.84 4.98 -2.08
C PRO A 348 2.16 4.20 -2.03
N TRP A 349 2.47 3.63 -0.87
CA TRP A 349 3.70 2.87 -0.65
C TRP A 349 3.36 1.54 0.02
N PRO A 350 3.15 0.48 -0.80
CA PRO A 350 2.59 -0.81 -0.35
C PRO A 350 3.63 -1.70 0.33
N TYR A 351 4.33 -1.13 1.32
CA TYR A 351 5.38 -1.76 2.11
C TYR A 351 5.25 -1.32 3.58
N PRO A 352 4.30 -1.86 4.37
CA PRO A 352 3.16 -2.68 3.95
C PRO A 352 1.99 -1.86 3.38
N ALA A 353 1.63 -0.72 3.99
CA ALA A 353 0.46 0.08 3.61
C ALA A 353 0.59 1.56 4.05
N ASN A 354 1.63 2.25 3.56
CA ASN A 354 1.87 3.66 3.88
C ASN A 354 1.32 4.57 2.78
N LEU A 355 0.99 5.80 3.14
CA LEU A 355 0.73 6.90 2.20
C LEU A 355 1.82 7.95 2.40
N MET A 356 2.77 8.02 1.47
CA MET A 356 3.79 9.05 1.47
C MET A 356 3.17 10.37 1.02
N VAL A 357 3.30 11.42 1.82
CA VAL A 357 2.72 12.74 1.58
C VAL A 357 3.89 13.72 1.39
N GLY A 358 4.09 14.14 0.14
CA GLY A 358 5.26 14.94 -0.26
C GLY A 358 5.08 16.43 0.03
N PHE A 359 6.10 17.04 0.61
CA PHE A 359 6.16 18.47 0.93
C PHE A 359 7.47 19.12 0.48
N TYR A 360 7.40 20.41 0.19
CA TYR A 360 8.55 21.32 0.26
C TYR A 360 8.43 22.16 1.52
N ALA A 361 9.55 22.51 2.14
CA ALA A 361 9.59 23.44 3.26
C ALA A 361 10.79 24.38 3.13
N THR A 362 10.73 25.55 3.73
CA THR A 362 11.85 26.50 3.77
C THR A 362 12.63 26.33 5.07
N ALA A 363 13.97 26.38 5.02
CA ALA A 363 14.83 26.40 6.20
C ALA A 363 16.01 27.36 6.04
N ASP A 364 16.74 27.60 7.15
CA ASP A 364 17.96 28.40 7.20
C ASP A 364 19.19 27.47 7.13
N ASP A 365 19.97 27.56 6.04
CA ASP A 365 21.15 26.72 5.82
C ASP A 365 22.39 27.18 6.60
N THR A 366 22.29 28.26 7.37
CA THR A 366 23.35 28.71 8.29
C THR A 366 23.26 28.09 9.69
N GLN A 367 22.13 27.46 10.01
CA GLN A 367 21.95 26.73 11.27
C GLN A 367 22.72 25.40 11.27
N PRO A 368 23.22 24.95 12.44
CA PRO A 368 23.90 23.67 12.53
C PRO A 368 22.93 22.52 12.27
N ILE A 369 23.38 21.56 11.46
CA ILE A 369 22.71 20.26 11.30
C ILE A 369 23.08 19.39 12.50
N ARG A 370 22.09 18.70 13.08
CA ARG A 370 22.25 17.78 14.21
C ARG A 370 21.56 16.46 13.94
N THR A 371 22.32 15.39 13.80
CA THR A 371 21.81 14.01 13.62
C THR A 371 21.92 13.17 14.89
N ASP A 372 22.31 13.78 16.01
CA ASP A 372 22.50 13.13 17.32
C ASP A 372 21.23 13.08 18.19
N LEU A 373 20.16 13.76 17.77
CA LEU A 373 18.95 13.95 18.55
C LEU A 373 18.13 12.66 18.70
N ASP A 374 17.87 11.97 17.60
CA ASP A 374 17.21 10.66 17.57
C ASP A 374 18.16 9.52 17.14
N ASN A 375 19.33 9.87 16.59
CA ASN A 375 20.35 8.96 16.06
C ASN A 375 19.86 8.10 14.88
N GLU A 376 18.82 8.53 14.15
CA GLU A 376 18.32 7.82 12.98
C GLU A 376 19.19 8.07 11.74
N LEU A 377 19.61 9.31 11.51
CA LEU A 377 20.47 9.70 10.41
C LEU A 377 21.95 9.47 10.74
N GLU A 378 22.68 8.90 9.79
CA GLU A 378 24.14 8.84 9.85
C GLU A 378 24.75 10.19 9.46
N ASP A 379 24.13 10.88 8.50
CA ASP A 379 24.62 12.16 7.99
C ASP A 379 23.49 12.92 7.29
N ALA A 380 23.56 14.24 7.31
CA ALA A 380 22.66 15.14 6.61
C ALA A 380 23.43 16.38 6.13
N GLN A 381 23.21 16.79 4.88
CA GLN A 381 23.97 17.85 4.24
C GLN A 381 23.12 18.70 3.30
N TRP A 382 23.52 19.97 3.14
CA TRP A 382 22.98 20.87 2.14
C TRP A 382 23.68 20.65 0.79
N PHE A 383 22.91 20.33 -0.24
CA PHE A 383 23.40 20.13 -1.60
C PHE A 383 22.92 21.26 -2.51
N THR A 384 23.81 21.81 -3.33
CA THR A 384 23.45 22.82 -4.32
C THR A 384 22.66 22.19 -5.47
N ARG A 385 21.89 23.03 -6.16
CA ARG A 385 21.16 22.66 -7.37
C ARG A 385 22.07 22.01 -8.42
N GLU A 386 23.26 22.56 -8.64
CA GLU A 386 24.23 22.06 -9.61
C GLU A 386 24.74 20.67 -9.25
N GLN A 387 25.00 20.40 -7.96
CA GLN A 387 25.41 19.08 -7.48
C GLN A 387 24.32 18.04 -7.77
N ILE A 388 23.06 18.36 -7.46
CA ILE A 388 21.94 17.44 -7.70
C ILE A 388 21.71 17.22 -9.19
N LEU A 389 21.77 18.26 -10.03
CA LEU A 389 21.64 18.12 -11.49
C LEU A 389 22.76 17.25 -12.10
N ALA A 390 23.99 17.35 -11.58
CA ALA A 390 25.09 16.49 -11.98
C ALA A 390 24.81 15.01 -11.65
N ILE A 391 24.26 14.72 -10.47
CA ILE A 391 23.84 13.36 -10.09
C ILE A 391 22.71 12.85 -10.97
N LEU A 392 21.67 13.66 -11.21
CA LEU A 392 20.52 13.26 -12.03
C LEU A 392 20.90 12.96 -13.50
N SER A 393 21.97 13.59 -13.99
CA SER A 393 22.52 13.35 -15.33
C SER A 393 23.47 12.14 -15.38
N HIS A 394 23.88 11.61 -14.23
CA HIS A 394 24.77 10.45 -14.14
C HIS A 394 23.98 9.14 -14.32
N PRO A 395 24.44 8.18 -15.14
CA PRO A 395 23.74 6.91 -15.38
C PRO A 395 23.39 6.14 -14.10
N ASP A 396 24.31 6.14 -13.13
CA ASP A 396 24.14 5.46 -11.84
C ASP A 396 23.65 6.38 -10.70
N GLY A 397 23.36 7.65 -10.99
CA GLY A 397 22.98 8.64 -9.97
C GLY A 397 21.64 8.37 -9.30
N THR A 398 20.73 7.68 -9.99
CA THR A 398 19.39 7.28 -9.48
C THR A 398 19.17 5.77 -9.47
N ASN A 399 20.17 4.99 -9.85
CA ASN A 399 20.04 3.55 -10.02
C ASN A 399 20.18 2.81 -8.67
N ILE A 400 19.17 2.00 -8.35
CA ILE A 400 19.17 1.10 -7.19
C ILE A 400 19.36 -0.32 -7.72
N ALA A 401 20.49 -0.94 -7.39
CA ALA A 401 20.81 -2.27 -7.91
C ALA A 401 19.91 -3.35 -7.30
N LYS A 402 19.76 -4.49 -7.97
CA LYS A 402 18.96 -5.63 -7.46
C LYS A 402 19.41 -6.11 -6.06
N ARG A 403 20.72 -6.03 -5.78
CA ARG A 403 21.29 -6.33 -4.46
C ARG A 403 20.82 -5.33 -3.38
N ASP A 404 20.63 -4.07 -3.76
CA ASP A 404 20.22 -3.00 -2.85
C ASP A 404 18.74 -3.20 -2.46
N TYR A 405 17.88 -3.65 -3.39
CA TYR A 405 16.49 -4.01 -3.07
C TYR A 405 16.37 -5.13 -2.04
N LYS A 406 17.24 -6.13 -2.10
CA LYS A 406 17.25 -7.21 -1.10
C LYS A 406 17.58 -6.68 0.30
N VAL A 407 18.57 -5.80 0.42
CA VAL A 407 18.96 -5.17 1.68
C VAL A 407 17.82 -4.29 2.22
N LEU A 408 17.22 -3.46 1.35
CA LEU A 408 16.05 -2.63 1.71
C LEU A 408 14.87 -3.45 2.23
N ASN A 409 14.61 -4.60 1.60
CA ASN A 409 13.56 -5.51 2.02
C ASN A 409 13.88 -6.17 3.38
N GLU A 410 15.11 -6.59 3.62
CA GLU A 410 15.52 -7.17 4.92
C GLU A 410 15.39 -6.17 6.08
N ILE A 411 15.63 -4.89 5.83
CA ILE A 411 15.44 -3.80 6.82
C ILE A 411 13.95 -3.62 7.17
N GLN A 412 13.06 -3.77 6.19
CA GLN A 412 11.64 -3.41 6.32
C GLN A 412 10.75 -4.59 6.73
N ASP A 413 10.97 -5.76 6.13
CA ASP A 413 10.13 -6.95 6.23
C ASP A 413 10.91 -8.22 6.67
N GLY A 414 12.23 -8.12 6.91
CA GLY A 414 13.08 -9.25 7.35
C GLY A 414 13.18 -9.41 8.88
N PRO A 415 13.81 -10.48 9.40
CA PRO A 415 14.01 -10.71 10.84
C PRO A 415 14.81 -9.59 11.55
N ALA A 416 15.48 -8.71 10.81
CA ALA A 416 16.07 -7.49 11.36
C ALA A 416 15.02 -6.45 11.81
N ALA A 417 13.81 -6.45 11.23
CA ALA A 417 12.67 -5.65 11.70
C ALA A 417 12.10 -6.18 13.03
N GLU A 418 12.13 -7.50 13.26
CA GLU A 418 11.79 -8.12 14.56
C GLU A 418 12.85 -7.80 15.63
N LYS A 419 14.14 -7.80 15.25
CA LYS A 419 15.24 -7.46 16.14
C LYS A 419 15.24 -5.97 16.52
N ALA A 420 14.91 -5.08 15.59
CA ALA A 420 14.76 -3.65 15.85
C ALA A 420 13.61 -3.33 16.83
N LYS A 421 12.50 -4.11 16.79
CA LYS A 421 11.43 -4.01 17.80
C LYS A 421 11.89 -4.44 19.18
N GLN A 422 12.68 -5.51 19.28
CA GLN A 422 13.29 -5.94 20.55
C GLN A 422 14.33 -4.95 21.08
N ASP A 423 15.12 -4.33 20.20
CA ASP A 423 16.14 -3.36 20.61
C ASP A 423 15.53 -2.00 21.01
N GLN A 424 14.38 -1.60 20.44
CA GLN A 424 13.63 -0.41 20.89
C GLN A 424 12.86 -0.65 22.20
N GLU A 425 12.28 -1.84 22.43
CA GLU A 425 11.63 -2.17 23.71
C GLU A 425 12.64 -2.54 24.82
N GLY A 426 13.85 -2.99 24.47
CA GLY A 426 14.94 -3.30 25.40
C GLY A 426 15.81 -2.10 25.79
N ALA A 427 15.80 -1.00 25.02
CA ALA A 427 16.60 0.19 25.31
C ALA A 427 16.10 0.99 26.55
N ALA A 428 14.89 0.73 27.03
CA ALA A 428 14.38 1.29 28.29
C ALA A 428 14.87 0.52 29.54
N ALA A 429 15.55 -0.61 29.38
CA ALA A 429 16.03 -1.41 30.49
C ALA A 429 17.34 -2.13 30.12
N LEU A 430 18.45 -1.40 30.00
CA LEU A 430 19.82 -1.89 30.26
C LEU A 430 20.82 -0.72 30.10
N ALA A 431 20.75 0.24 31.02
CA ALA A 431 21.80 1.22 31.23
C ALA A 431 22.91 0.61 32.09
N HIS A 432 23.69 -0.33 31.56
CA HIS A 432 25.04 -0.64 32.05
C HIS A 432 25.87 -1.24 30.91
N SER A 433 26.90 -0.50 30.51
CA SER A 433 27.89 -0.82 29.50
C SER A 433 28.70 -2.07 29.86
N ASP A 434 28.71 -3.08 28.99
CA ASP A 434 29.77 -4.10 28.95
C ASP A 434 30.75 -3.77 27.80
N PRO A 435 32.04 -3.50 28.07
CA PRO A 435 33.04 -3.15 27.05
C PRO A 435 33.48 -4.31 26.15
N SER A 436 32.90 -5.52 26.26
CA SER A 436 33.44 -6.73 25.61
C SER A 436 32.74 -7.18 24.31
N ILE A 437 31.78 -6.42 23.78
CA ILE A 437 31.17 -6.77 22.48
C ILE A 437 32.11 -6.40 21.34
N ALA A 438 32.84 -7.39 20.83
CA ALA A 438 33.71 -7.27 19.67
C ALA A 438 32.94 -6.69 18.47
N ALA A 439 33.41 -5.54 17.97
CA ALA A 439 32.91 -4.93 16.75
C ALA A 439 33.06 -5.93 15.59
N LYS A 440 31.94 -6.37 15.02
CA LYS A 440 31.98 -7.09 13.73
C LYS A 440 32.48 -6.12 12.67
N GLU A 441 33.61 -6.47 12.04
CA GLU A 441 34.19 -5.72 10.93
C GLU A 441 33.15 -5.45 9.84
N VAL A 442 32.87 -4.17 9.61
CA VAL A 442 32.10 -3.71 8.46
C VAL A 442 33.01 -3.82 7.24
N LYS A 443 32.62 -4.65 6.26
CA LYS A 443 33.29 -4.72 4.96
C LYS A 443 33.25 -3.33 4.31
N VAL A 444 34.39 -2.67 4.25
CA VAL A 444 34.60 -1.44 3.48
C VAL A 444 34.36 -1.77 2.00
N LEU A 445 33.27 -1.25 1.44
CA LEU A 445 33.01 -1.30 0.01
C LEU A 445 34.03 -0.37 -0.67
N VAL A 446 34.90 -0.96 -1.49
CA VAL A 446 35.89 -0.24 -2.30
C VAL A 446 35.16 0.72 -3.24
N GLU A 447 35.50 2.01 -3.21
CA GLU A 447 34.97 3.01 -4.14
C GLU A 447 35.40 2.64 -5.57
N GLU A 448 34.43 2.35 -6.44
CA GLU A 448 34.73 2.05 -7.84
C GLU A 448 35.06 3.35 -8.60
N PRO A 449 36.14 3.38 -9.40
CA PRO A 449 36.50 4.55 -10.19
C PRO A 449 35.37 4.89 -11.19
N GLY A 450 34.81 6.09 -11.10
CA GLY A 450 33.71 6.55 -11.96
C GLY A 450 32.31 6.49 -11.32
N ALA A 451 32.20 6.06 -10.06
CA ALA A 451 30.94 6.15 -9.32
C ALA A 451 30.58 7.61 -8.97
N PRO A 452 29.28 7.97 -8.92
CA PRO A 452 28.87 9.32 -8.57
C PRO A 452 29.22 9.65 -7.10
N SER A 453 29.45 10.93 -6.80
CA SER A 453 29.82 11.39 -5.45
C SER A 453 28.75 11.06 -4.40
N PHE A 454 27.49 10.99 -4.81
CA PHE A 454 26.37 10.43 -4.06
C PHE A 454 25.27 9.96 -5.03
N ARG A 455 24.25 9.29 -4.50
CA ARG A 455 23.07 8.83 -5.24
C ARG A 455 21.80 9.38 -4.61
N VAL A 456 20.76 9.57 -5.41
CA VAL A 456 19.43 10.00 -4.96
C VAL A 456 18.35 9.03 -5.42
N PRO A 457 17.15 9.01 -4.80
CA PRO A 457 16.07 8.13 -5.22
C PRO A 457 15.64 8.34 -6.68
N PRO A 458 15.20 7.28 -7.38
CA PRO A 458 14.60 7.41 -8.70
C PRO A 458 13.24 8.12 -8.63
N VAL A 459 12.74 8.61 -9.77
CA VAL A 459 11.43 9.27 -9.89
C VAL A 459 10.24 8.33 -9.67
N THR A 460 10.48 7.03 -9.53
CA THR A 460 9.48 6.07 -9.07
C THR A 460 9.25 6.17 -7.56
N ALA A 461 10.11 6.87 -6.81
CA ALA A 461 9.90 7.26 -5.43
C ALA A 461 9.64 8.77 -5.34
N ILE A 462 8.68 9.18 -4.51
CA ILE A 462 8.27 10.58 -4.35
C ILE A 462 9.43 11.48 -3.90
N ALA A 463 10.38 10.98 -3.11
CA ALA A 463 11.61 11.69 -2.79
C ALA A 463 12.38 12.11 -4.05
N GLY A 464 12.55 11.19 -4.99
CA GLY A 464 13.22 11.45 -6.27
C GLY A 464 12.44 12.42 -7.14
N VAL A 465 11.10 12.41 -7.07
CA VAL A 465 10.23 13.40 -7.71
C VAL A 465 10.48 14.80 -7.13
N LEU A 466 10.43 14.95 -5.80
CA LEU A 466 10.64 16.24 -5.12
C LEU A 466 12.03 16.81 -5.44
N ILE A 467 13.07 15.99 -5.31
CA ILE A 467 14.46 16.38 -5.59
C ILE A 467 14.64 16.82 -7.04
N ARG A 468 14.14 16.02 -8.00
CA ARG A 468 14.28 16.31 -9.43
C ARG A 468 13.54 17.59 -9.80
N GLN A 469 12.27 17.72 -9.42
CA GLN A 469 11.47 18.88 -9.79
C GLN A 469 12.03 20.19 -9.22
N TRP A 470 12.51 20.15 -7.97
CA TRP A 470 13.22 21.28 -7.38
C TRP A 470 14.45 21.64 -8.21
N ALA A 471 15.31 20.67 -8.49
CA ALA A 471 16.58 20.89 -9.19
C ALA A 471 16.37 21.40 -10.62
N GLU A 472 15.43 20.81 -11.37
CA GLU A 472 15.04 21.21 -12.72
C GLU A 472 14.25 22.54 -12.76
N GLY A 473 13.81 23.05 -11.61
CA GLY A 473 13.07 24.32 -11.52
C GLY A 473 11.62 24.23 -12.00
N THR A 474 11.03 23.04 -12.01
CA THR A 474 9.64 22.82 -12.44
C THR A 474 8.63 23.07 -11.32
N ILE A 475 9.09 23.39 -10.11
CA ILE A 475 8.22 23.90 -9.03
C ILE A 475 7.63 25.23 -9.51
N GLN A 476 6.31 25.38 -9.48
CA GLN A 476 5.66 26.67 -9.68
C GLN A 476 5.98 27.60 -8.51
N ALA A 477 7.19 28.14 -8.48
CA ALA A 477 7.53 29.29 -7.68
C ALA A 477 6.68 30.45 -8.22
N ASN A 478 5.81 31.02 -7.37
CA ASN A 478 5.01 32.23 -7.62
C ASN A 478 3.58 32.03 -8.16
N ALA A 479 2.82 31.10 -7.61
CA ALA A 479 1.45 31.49 -7.26
C ALA A 479 1.55 32.38 -6.01
N VAL A 480 1.75 33.69 -6.23
CA VAL A 480 1.49 34.70 -5.20
C VAL A 480 0.04 34.49 -4.76
N LEU A 481 -0.16 33.83 -3.62
CA LEU A 481 -1.46 33.84 -2.96
C LEU A 481 -1.67 35.30 -2.53
N GLN A 482 -2.53 35.99 -3.30
CA GLN A 482 -3.16 37.20 -2.82
C GLN A 482 -3.75 36.91 -1.45
N LYS A 483 -3.66 37.91 -0.55
CA LYS A 483 -4.24 37.91 0.80
C LYS A 483 -5.52 37.10 0.84
N GLY A 484 -5.51 36.06 1.68
CA GLY A 484 -6.61 35.13 1.79
C GLY A 484 -7.91 35.78 2.25
N ASN A 485 -8.97 34.99 2.15
CA ASN A 485 -10.04 34.94 3.13
C ASN A 485 -10.69 33.56 3.01
N LEU A 486 -10.56 32.80 4.12
CA LEU A 486 -11.32 31.63 4.53
C LEU A 486 -11.37 30.43 3.57
#